data_AF-A0A950BZW6-F1
#
_entry.id   AF-A0A950BZW6-F1
#
_cell.length_a   1.000
_cell.length_b   1.000
_cell.length_c   1.000
_cell.angle_alpha   90.00
_cell.angle_beta   90.00
_cell.angle_gamma   90.00
#
_symmetry.space_group_name_H-M   'P 1'
#
loop_
_entity.id
_entity.type
_entity.pdbx_description
1 polymer ?
#
loop_
_entity_poly.entity_id
_entity_poly.type
_entity_poly.pdbx_seq_one_letter_code
_entity_poly.pdbx_strand_id
1 'polypeptide(L)'
;MRGFDRSCWFRLHLAAALLAALGSGRTCWSQVLDFEVEEEAEANEPVKHAMGVWMMTDDQFDQWVFGGPRNSRAGRNKLDFLLTLQVDDVARVCTLSEAQKKKLLLAGHGDIKRFFDKVEEKRKKFAQVKNDQTKFNEIYQELIPLQAALNSGLFGDGSIYSKTIRRVLSEEEYARYQKGIQDKNRFRYRAKIELVVAQLDQMVGFRDEQRRKLVELIMSETQTPTRFGQYDYCLVMYQAGQIAEAKLKPLFEDRQWALLNRQLNQMRGMEMEQFLRNQGFLAPLKVVHPPRRRAVAEERPAEVFAAPADVEKKVPVSEPGQKPKS
;
A
#
# COMPACT_ATOMS: atom_id res chain seq x y z
N MET A 1 -12.91 -48.93 -3.88
CA MET A 1 -11.99 -47.99 -3.22
C MET A 1 -10.70 -47.93 -4.03
N ARG A 2 -10.48 -46.87 -4.81
CA ARG A 2 -9.30 -46.72 -5.69
C ARG A 2 -8.30 -45.79 -5.00
N GLY A 3 -7.05 -46.23 -4.90
CA GLY A 3 -5.96 -45.51 -4.28
C GLY A 3 -5.62 -44.23 -5.04
N PHE A 4 -5.54 -43.13 -4.31
CA PHE A 4 -5.15 -41.82 -4.82
C PHE A 4 -3.63 -41.69 -4.69
N ASP A 5 -2.95 -41.60 -5.84
CA ASP A 5 -1.49 -41.65 -5.95
C ASP A 5 -0.84 -40.33 -5.51
N ARG A 6 -0.02 -40.39 -4.45
CA ARG A 6 0.65 -39.23 -3.81
C ARG A 6 1.75 -38.61 -4.71
N SER A 7 2.12 -39.29 -5.78
CA SER A 7 3.17 -38.90 -6.72
C SER A 7 2.82 -37.65 -7.55
N CYS A 8 1.52 -37.34 -7.71
CA CYS A 8 1.07 -36.22 -8.53
C CYS A 8 1.17 -34.86 -7.80
N TRP A 9 1.18 -34.85 -6.46
CA TRP A 9 1.31 -33.62 -5.66
C TRP A 9 2.73 -33.03 -5.69
N PHE A 10 3.76 -33.88 -5.76
CA PHE A 10 5.15 -33.43 -5.75
C PHE A 10 5.57 -32.70 -7.03
N ARG A 11 4.98 -33.05 -8.19
CA ARG A 11 5.30 -32.41 -9.48
C ARG A 11 4.61 -31.05 -9.67
N LEU A 12 3.48 -30.81 -8.99
CA LEU A 12 2.80 -29.51 -9.03
C LEU A 12 3.51 -28.46 -8.17
N HIS A 13 4.22 -28.87 -7.11
CA HIS A 13 4.96 -27.94 -6.24
C HIS A 13 6.32 -27.50 -6.79
N LEU A 14 6.97 -28.29 -7.65
CA LEU A 14 8.24 -27.91 -8.26
C LEU A 14 8.08 -26.78 -9.30
N ALA A 15 6.93 -26.71 -9.99
CA ALA A 15 6.64 -25.65 -10.96
C ALA A 15 6.27 -24.30 -10.31
N ALA A 16 5.73 -24.32 -9.09
CA ALA A 16 5.39 -23.09 -8.34
C ALA A 16 6.63 -22.45 -7.67
N ALA A 17 7.68 -23.21 -7.40
CA ALA A 17 8.93 -22.69 -6.82
C ALA A 17 9.83 -21.97 -7.86
N LEU A 18 9.78 -22.38 -9.14
CA LEU A 18 10.60 -21.78 -10.21
C LEU A 18 10.09 -20.43 -10.74
N LEU A 19 8.82 -20.08 -10.48
CA LEU A 19 8.25 -18.77 -10.85
C LEU A 19 8.42 -17.67 -9.77
N ALA A 20 8.95 -18.01 -8.59
CA ALA A 20 9.30 -17.04 -7.55
C ALA A 20 10.77 -16.58 -7.61
N ALA A 21 11.62 -17.26 -8.40
CA ALA A 21 13.07 -17.01 -8.45
C ALA A 21 13.53 -15.96 -9.49
N LEU A 22 12.64 -15.43 -10.33
CA LEU A 22 12.98 -14.39 -11.34
C LEU A 22 12.45 -12.99 -11.00
N GLY A 23 11.86 -12.82 -9.83
CA GLY A 23 11.49 -11.51 -9.29
C GLY A 23 12.56 -11.02 -8.32
N SER A 24 13.53 -10.27 -8.82
CA SER A 24 14.59 -9.59 -8.09
C SER A 24 14.15 -8.99 -6.75
N GLY A 25 14.40 -9.73 -5.67
CA GLY A 25 14.34 -9.26 -4.30
C GLY A 25 15.56 -9.83 -3.60
N ARG A 26 16.51 -8.96 -3.24
CA ARG A 26 17.70 -9.30 -2.45
C ARG A 26 17.25 -10.05 -1.19
N THR A 27 17.47 -11.36 -1.17
CA THR A 27 17.51 -12.13 0.06
C THR A 27 18.74 -11.65 0.83
N CYS A 28 18.51 -10.81 1.84
CA CYS A 28 19.35 -10.81 3.02
C CYS A 28 19.33 -12.26 3.55
N TRP A 29 20.47 -12.79 3.96
CA TRP A 29 20.76 -14.19 4.34
C TRP A 29 21.19 -15.11 3.19
N SER A 30 22.52 -15.25 3.03
CA SER A 30 23.32 -16.28 2.32
C SER A 30 24.53 -15.57 1.68
N GLN A 31 25.81 -15.88 1.87
CA GLN A 31 26.53 -17.08 2.27
C GLN A 31 27.96 -16.65 2.67
N VAL A 32 28.52 -17.28 3.71
CA VAL A 32 29.97 -17.41 3.85
C VAL A 32 30.36 -18.61 3.00
N LEU A 33 30.92 -18.36 1.82
CA LEU A 33 31.60 -19.34 0.99
C LEU A 33 33.00 -18.79 0.79
N ASP A 34 33.95 -19.31 1.56
CA ASP A 34 35.38 -19.05 1.36
C ASP A 34 35.79 -19.68 0.03
N PHE A 35 35.90 -18.83 -1.00
CA PHE A 35 36.54 -19.16 -2.26
C PHE A 35 37.89 -18.46 -2.24
N GLU A 36 38.96 -19.22 -2.03
CA GLU A 36 40.34 -18.73 -2.23
C GLU A 36 40.51 -18.38 -3.71
N VAL A 37 40.45 -17.09 -4.02
CA VAL A 37 40.78 -16.55 -5.34
C VAL A 37 42.27 -16.20 -5.32
N GLU A 38 43.05 -16.84 -6.19
CA GLU A 38 44.44 -16.47 -6.47
C GLU A 38 44.51 -15.00 -6.92
N GLU A 39 45.26 -14.21 -6.15
CA GLU A 39 45.46 -12.78 -6.32
C GLU A 39 46.46 -12.53 -7.46
N GLU A 40 45.99 -12.53 -8.71
CA GLU A 40 46.76 -11.99 -9.84
C GLU A 40 46.75 -10.46 -9.78
N ALA A 41 47.89 -9.89 -9.36
CA ALA A 41 48.14 -8.47 -9.29
C ALA A 41 48.28 -7.84 -10.69
N GLU A 42 47.17 -7.61 -11.38
CA GLU A 42 47.13 -6.71 -12.53
C GLU A 42 47.24 -5.26 -12.08
N ALA A 43 48.25 -4.56 -12.62
CA ALA A 43 48.48 -3.14 -12.40
C ALA A 43 47.28 -2.32 -12.92
N ASN A 44 46.37 -2.00 -12.00
CA ASN A 44 45.16 -1.26 -12.24
C ASN A 44 45.51 0.21 -12.52
N GLU A 45 45.62 0.60 -13.80
CA GLU A 45 45.76 2.00 -14.16
C GLU A 45 44.52 2.79 -13.69
N PRO A 46 44.69 4.00 -13.13
CA PRO A 46 43.57 4.81 -12.67
C PRO A 46 42.73 5.24 -13.89
N VAL A 47 41.66 4.50 -14.15
CA VAL A 47 40.64 4.87 -15.13
C VAL A 47 40.07 6.21 -14.69
N LYS A 48 40.48 7.29 -15.36
CA LYS A 48 39.88 8.62 -15.21
C LYS A 48 38.43 8.51 -15.68
N HIS A 49 37.52 8.22 -14.75
CA HIS A 49 36.08 8.28 -15.01
C HIS A 49 35.75 9.72 -15.39
N ALA A 50 35.62 9.96 -16.69
CA ALA A 50 35.05 11.19 -17.19
C ALA A 50 33.74 11.41 -16.43
N MET A 51 33.66 12.50 -15.67
CA MET A 51 32.45 12.87 -14.93
C MET A 51 31.34 13.08 -15.95
N GLY A 52 30.57 12.02 -16.20
CA GLY A 52 29.49 12.02 -17.16
C GLY A 52 28.51 13.12 -16.78
N VAL A 53 28.15 13.96 -17.75
CA VAL A 53 27.11 14.97 -17.58
C VAL A 53 25.85 14.25 -17.10
N TRP A 54 25.44 14.54 -15.87
CA TRP A 54 24.22 14.01 -15.30
C TRP A 54 23.04 14.59 -16.08
N MET A 55 22.48 13.79 -16.99
CA MET A 55 21.31 14.16 -17.79
C MET A 55 20.27 13.06 -17.63
N MET A 56 19.14 13.40 -17.01
CA MET A 56 18.05 12.46 -16.88
C MET A 56 17.08 12.56 -18.05
N THR A 57 16.70 11.41 -18.59
CA THR A 57 15.78 11.33 -19.72
C THR A 57 14.33 11.24 -19.23
N ASP A 58 13.39 11.63 -20.09
CA ASP A 58 11.96 11.51 -19.78
C ASP A 58 11.53 10.03 -19.57
N ASP A 59 12.27 9.09 -20.15
CA ASP A 59 12.08 7.65 -19.94
C ASP A 59 12.45 7.22 -18.51
N GLN A 60 13.48 7.83 -17.90
CA GLN A 60 13.83 7.55 -16.50
C GLN A 60 12.73 8.03 -15.54
N PHE A 61 12.11 9.18 -15.83
CA PHE A 61 10.95 9.65 -15.09
C PHE A 61 9.80 8.64 -15.17
N ASP A 62 9.49 8.14 -16.37
CA ASP A 62 8.46 7.12 -16.57
C ASP A 62 8.78 5.84 -15.81
N GLN A 63 10.03 5.39 -15.84
CA GLN A 63 10.48 4.19 -15.13
C GLN A 63 10.26 4.32 -13.62
N TRP A 64 10.51 5.48 -13.01
CA TRP A 64 10.22 5.68 -11.60
C TRP A 64 8.73 5.70 -11.32
N VAL A 65 7.91 6.39 -12.11
CA VAL A 65 6.47 6.47 -11.85
C VAL A 65 5.78 5.11 -12.03
N PHE A 66 6.13 4.36 -13.08
CA PHE A 66 5.40 3.15 -13.49
C PHE A 66 6.07 1.83 -13.08
N GLY A 67 7.29 1.86 -12.53
CA GLY A 67 7.97 0.69 -11.95
C GLY A 67 8.43 -0.34 -12.98
N GLY A 68 9.33 0.04 -13.89
CA GLY A 68 9.94 -0.84 -14.89
C GLY A 68 10.21 -0.11 -16.21
N PRO A 69 10.66 -0.80 -17.29
CA PRO A 69 10.94 -0.19 -18.60
C PRO A 69 9.67 0.20 -19.37
N ARG A 70 8.65 0.70 -18.67
CA ARG A 70 7.33 1.03 -19.22
C ARG A 70 7.19 2.53 -19.37
N ASN A 71 6.81 2.97 -20.56
CA ASN A 71 6.38 4.33 -20.80
C ASN A 71 4.96 4.60 -20.29
N SER A 72 4.59 5.88 -20.24
CA SER A 72 3.26 6.38 -19.86
C SER A 72 2.10 5.67 -20.58
N ARG A 73 2.26 5.37 -21.87
CA ARG A 73 1.23 4.66 -22.66
C ARG A 73 1.01 3.23 -22.17
N ALA A 74 2.08 2.49 -21.90
CA ALA A 74 1.99 1.14 -21.35
C ALA A 74 1.38 1.15 -19.94
N GLY A 75 1.71 2.15 -19.12
CA GLY A 75 1.09 2.38 -17.81
C GLY A 75 -0.42 2.58 -17.91
N ARG A 76 -0.87 3.38 -18.89
CA ARG A 76 -2.30 3.65 -19.13
C ARG A 76 -3.05 2.40 -19.57
N ASN A 77 -2.53 1.70 -20.57
CA ASN A 77 -3.14 0.45 -21.05
C ASN A 77 -3.29 -0.60 -19.93
N LYS A 78 -2.29 -0.70 -19.05
CA LYS A 78 -2.36 -1.58 -17.87
C LYS A 78 -3.52 -1.18 -16.94
N LEU A 79 -3.71 0.12 -16.69
CA LEU A 79 -4.79 0.60 -15.82
C LEU A 79 -6.17 0.43 -16.45
N ASP A 80 -6.30 0.65 -17.75
CA ASP A 80 -7.55 0.40 -18.49
C ASP A 80 -7.93 -1.09 -18.47
N PHE A 81 -6.93 -1.98 -18.62
CA PHE A 81 -7.14 -3.42 -18.48
C PHE A 81 -7.56 -3.81 -17.06
N LEU A 82 -6.91 -3.27 -16.02
CA LEU A 82 -7.29 -3.52 -14.62
C LEU A 82 -8.71 -3.02 -14.31
N LEU A 83 -9.09 -1.86 -14.85
CA LEU A 83 -10.44 -1.33 -14.72
C LEU A 83 -11.47 -2.28 -15.34
N THR A 84 -11.20 -2.76 -16.55
CA THR A 84 -12.08 -3.70 -17.26
C THR A 84 -12.27 -4.97 -16.45
N LEU A 85 -11.17 -5.60 -16.00
CA LEU A 85 -11.22 -6.79 -15.15
C LEU A 85 -12.03 -6.56 -13.86
N GLN A 86 -11.88 -5.38 -13.24
CA GLN A 86 -12.60 -5.07 -12.02
C GLN A 86 -14.10 -4.93 -12.27
N VAL A 87 -14.50 -4.23 -13.35
CA VAL A 87 -15.91 -4.11 -13.74
C VAL A 87 -16.51 -5.48 -14.08
N ASP A 88 -15.78 -6.33 -14.78
CA ASP A 88 -16.23 -7.69 -15.11
C ASP A 88 -16.39 -8.57 -13.86
N ASP A 89 -15.51 -8.41 -12.87
CA ASP A 89 -15.64 -9.11 -11.59
C ASP A 89 -16.90 -8.66 -10.82
N VAL A 90 -17.20 -7.36 -10.80
CA VAL A 90 -18.47 -6.86 -10.23
C VAL A 90 -19.66 -7.36 -11.05
N ALA A 91 -19.57 -7.37 -12.38
CA ALA A 91 -20.62 -7.88 -13.26
C ALA A 91 -20.96 -9.33 -12.98
N ARG A 92 -19.95 -10.17 -12.72
CA ARG A 92 -20.12 -11.58 -12.39
C ARG A 92 -20.79 -11.78 -11.03
N VAL A 93 -20.48 -10.97 -10.02
CA VAL A 93 -21.02 -11.12 -8.65
C VAL A 93 -22.42 -10.51 -8.53
N CYS A 94 -22.69 -9.41 -9.25
CA CYS A 94 -23.90 -8.59 -9.07
C CYS A 94 -24.85 -8.59 -10.27
N THR A 95 -24.56 -9.32 -11.36
CA THR A 95 -25.38 -9.37 -12.58
C THR A 95 -25.68 -7.98 -13.15
N LEU A 96 -24.62 -7.20 -13.41
CA LEU A 96 -24.76 -5.81 -13.86
C LEU A 96 -25.38 -5.68 -15.26
N SER A 97 -26.29 -4.72 -15.41
CA SER A 97 -26.75 -4.24 -16.72
C SER A 97 -25.64 -3.49 -17.48
N GLU A 98 -25.76 -3.42 -18.81
CA GLU A 98 -24.81 -2.67 -19.67
C GLU A 98 -24.73 -1.18 -19.31
N ALA A 99 -25.85 -0.59 -18.88
CA ALA A 99 -25.87 0.80 -18.41
C ALA A 99 -25.06 0.99 -17.12
N GLN A 100 -25.15 0.06 -16.16
CA GLN A 100 -24.34 0.09 -14.93
C GLN A 100 -22.85 -0.11 -15.25
N LYS A 101 -22.51 -1.09 -16.11
CA LYS A 101 -21.11 -1.32 -16.56
C LYS A 101 -20.51 -0.06 -17.18
N LYS A 102 -21.23 0.60 -18.10
CA LYS A 102 -20.77 1.84 -18.75
C LYS A 102 -20.53 2.97 -17.74
N LYS A 103 -21.39 3.11 -16.73
CA LYS A 103 -21.20 4.10 -15.64
C LYS A 103 -19.95 3.81 -14.81
N LEU A 104 -19.70 2.54 -14.48
CA LEU A 104 -18.50 2.13 -13.73
C LEU A 104 -17.22 2.35 -14.54
N LEU A 105 -17.22 1.98 -15.83
CA LEU A 105 -16.10 2.24 -16.73
C LEU A 105 -15.80 3.74 -16.84
N LEU A 106 -16.84 4.58 -17.01
CA LEU A 106 -16.66 6.03 -17.08
C LEU A 106 -16.06 6.60 -15.79
N ALA A 107 -16.55 6.14 -14.63
CA ALA A 107 -16.02 6.55 -13.33
C ALA A 107 -14.54 6.16 -13.17
N GLY A 108 -14.18 4.92 -13.52
CA GLY A 108 -12.80 4.44 -13.48
C GLY A 108 -11.87 5.18 -14.45
N HIS A 109 -12.30 5.44 -15.68
CA HIS A 109 -11.53 6.27 -16.61
C HIS A 109 -11.32 7.70 -16.08
N GLY A 110 -12.28 8.23 -15.31
CA GLY A 110 -12.12 9.49 -14.59
C GLY A 110 -10.99 9.44 -13.56
N ASP A 111 -10.89 8.36 -12.77
CA ASP A 111 -9.79 8.18 -11.82
C ASP A 111 -8.44 8.00 -12.52
N ILE A 112 -8.38 7.23 -13.62
CA ILE A 112 -7.19 7.09 -14.46
C ILE A 112 -6.75 8.46 -14.98
N LYS A 113 -7.66 9.25 -15.54
CA LYS A 113 -7.35 10.60 -16.04
C LYS A 113 -6.77 11.47 -14.94
N ARG A 114 -7.41 11.54 -13.76
CA ARG A 114 -6.93 12.33 -12.62
C ARG A 114 -5.54 11.93 -12.17
N PHE A 115 -5.21 10.64 -12.23
CA PHE A 115 -3.86 10.16 -11.96
C PHE A 115 -2.87 10.68 -13.01
N PHE A 116 -3.17 10.51 -14.30
CA PHE A 116 -2.29 10.99 -15.38
C PHE A 116 -2.14 12.52 -15.42
N ASP A 117 -3.19 13.27 -15.06
CA ASP A 117 -3.11 14.73 -14.93
C ASP A 117 -2.05 15.11 -13.87
N LYS A 118 -2.00 14.39 -12.74
CA LYS A 118 -0.96 14.59 -11.71
C LYS A 118 0.42 14.16 -12.18
N VAL A 119 0.53 13.04 -12.89
CA VAL A 119 1.81 12.59 -13.48
C VAL A 119 2.35 13.66 -14.43
N GLU A 120 1.49 14.24 -15.26
CA GLU A 120 1.87 15.28 -16.22
C GLU A 120 2.28 16.59 -15.53
N GLU A 121 1.59 16.98 -14.45
CA GLU A 121 2.04 18.09 -13.60
C GLU A 121 3.47 17.86 -13.09
N LYS A 122 3.77 16.67 -12.58
CA LYS A 122 5.12 16.33 -12.09
C LYS A 122 6.14 16.22 -13.22
N ARG A 123 5.74 15.74 -14.40
CA ARG A 123 6.61 15.70 -15.59
C ARG A 123 7.05 17.10 -16.00
N LYS A 124 6.13 18.08 -15.99
CA LYS A 124 6.45 19.48 -16.28
C LYS A 124 7.45 20.06 -15.28
N LYS A 125 7.29 19.79 -13.98
CA LYS A 125 8.27 20.17 -12.96
C LYS A 125 9.62 19.49 -13.19
N PHE A 126 9.61 18.19 -13.46
CA PHE A 126 10.81 17.41 -13.76
C PHE A 126 11.60 17.99 -14.95
N ALA A 127 10.92 18.36 -16.04
CA ALA A 127 11.55 18.98 -17.20
C ALA A 127 12.32 20.27 -16.88
N GLN A 128 11.92 21.01 -15.84
CA GLN A 128 12.59 22.23 -15.38
C GLN A 128 13.82 21.95 -14.50
N VAL A 129 13.89 20.78 -13.85
CA VAL A 129 14.94 20.42 -12.88
C VAL A 129 15.84 19.27 -13.33
N LYS A 130 15.61 18.67 -14.50
CA LYS A 130 16.34 17.46 -14.97
C LYS A 130 17.85 17.62 -15.19
N ASN A 131 18.36 18.86 -15.12
CA ASN A 131 19.80 19.18 -15.16
C ASN A 131 20.34 19.67 -13.80
N ASP A 132 19.51 19.72 -12.75
CA ASP A 132 19.85 20.18 -11.41
C ASP A 132 19.75 19.01 -10.41
N GLN A 133 20.91 18.45 -10.07
CA GLN A 133 21.00 17.28 -9.18
C GLN A 133 20.47 17.57 -7.77
N THR A 134 20.54 18.81 -7.29
CA THR A 134 20.08 19.17 -5.95
C THR A 134 18.56 19.15 -5.87
N LYS A 135 17.89 19.74 -6.87
CA LYS A 135 16.41 19.77 -6.97
C LYS A 135 15.81 18.42 -7.34
N PHE A 136 16.61 17.51 -7.86
CA PHE A 136 16.17 16.17 -8.19
C PHE A 136 15.62 15.40 -6.97
N ASN A 137 16.26 15.55 -5.81
CA ASN A 137 15.81 14.87 -4.61
C ASN A 137 14.41 15.33 -4.19
N GLU A 138 14.09 16.62 -4.39
CA GLU A 138 12.76 17.18 -4.08
C GLU A 138 11.68 16.59 -5.00
N ILE A 139 11.94 16.55 -6.32
CA ILE A 139 10.96 15.97 -7.26
C ILE A 139 10.76 14.48 -7.00
N TYR A 140 11.82 13.75 -6.64
CA TYR A 140 11.71 12.33 -6.32
C TYR A 140 10.77 12.08 -5.12
N GLN A 141 10.85 12.91 -4.07
CA GLN A 141 9.91 12.83 -2.94
C GLN A 141 8.47 13.10 -3.38
N GLU A 142 8.25 14.02 -4.34
CA GLU A 142 6.91 14.25 -4.92
C GLU A 142 6.37 13.07 -5.75
N LEU A 143 7.23 12.17 -6.24
CA LEU A 143 6.82 10.98 -7.01
C LEU A 143 6.40 9.80 -6.12
N ILE A 144 6.88 9.72 -4.88
CA ILE A 144 6.55 8.63 -3.94
C ILE A 144 5.04 8.44 -3.79
N PRO A 145 4.21 9.49 -3.59
CA PRO A 145 2.75 9.32 -3.51
C PRO A 145 2.11 8.80 -4.80
N LEU A 146 2.67 9.08 -5.97
CA LEU A 146 2.16 8.57 -7.25
C LEU A 146 2.46 7.07 -7.40
N GLN A 147 3.67 6.65 -7.05
CA GLN A 147 4.03 5.23 -6.99
C GLN A 147 3.13 4.49 -5.98
N ALA A 148 2.93 5.06 -4.80
CA ALA A 148 2.06 4.49 -3.77
C ALA A 148 0.61 4.37 -4.25
N ALA A 149 0.08 5.38 -4.95
CA ALA A 149 -1.26 5.32 -5.55
C ALA A 149 -1.36 4.24 -6.62
N LEU A 150 -0.35 4.11 -7.49
CA LEU A 150 -0.32 3.07 -8.52
C LEU A 150 -0.25 1.66 -7.91
N ASN A 151 0.59 1.46 -6.90
CA ASN A 151 0.81 0.18 -6.24
C ASN A 151 -0.37 -0.24 -5.34
N SER A 152 -1.05 0.72 -4.71
CA SER A 152 -2.26 0.45 -3.91
C SER A 152 -3.53 0.29 -4.74
N GLY A 153 -3.48 0.67 -6.03
CA GLY A 153 -4.59 0.63 -6.97
C GLY A 153 -5.41 1.93 -6.96
N LEU A 154 -5.80 2.39 -8.16
CA LEU A 154 -6.50 3.68 -8.33
C LEU A 154 -7.99 3.63 -7.95
N PHE A 155 -8.56 2.44 -7.84
CA PHE A 155 -10.00 2.22 -7.71
C PHE A 155 -10.44 1.88 -6.27
N GLY A 156 -9.59 2.19 -5.29
CA GLY A 156 -9.84 1.93 -3.87
C GLY A 156 -10.78 2.94 -3.21
N ASP A 157 -10.79 2.94 -1.87
CA ASP A 157 -11.62 3.82 -1.06
C ASP A 157 -11.32 5.31 -1.36
N GLY A 158 -12.36 6.07 -1.65
CA GLY A 158 -12.28 7.49 -1.99
C GLY A 158 -12.17 7.82 -3.48
N SER A 159 -11.92 6.82 -4.34
CA SER A 159 -11.97 6.96 -5.81
C SER A 159 -13.39 7.31 -6.30
N ILE A 160 -13.48 7.89 -7.51
CA ILE A 160 -14.77 8.14 -8.15
C ILE A 160 -15.45 6.80 -8.45
N TYR A 161 -14.69 5.80 -8.89
CA TYR A 161 -15.13 4.43 -9.13
C TYR A 161 -15.81 3.82 -7.89
N SER A 162 -15.14 3.82 -6.74
CA SER A 162 -15.68 3.25 -5.49
C SER A 162 -16.97 3.96 -5.04
N LYS A 163 -17.02 5.29 -5.15
CA LYS A 163 -18.24 6.06 -4.87
C LYS A 163 -19.37 5.75 -5.84
N THR A 164 -19.06 5.55 -7.12
CA THR A 164 -20.03 5.20 -8.14
C THR A 164 -20.57 3.79 -7.95
N ILE A 165 -19.74 2.80 -7.57
CA ILE A 165 -20.22 1.45 -7.20
C ILE A 165 -21.35 1.55 -6.18
N ARG A 166 -21.14 2.28 -5.08
CA ARG A 166 -22.15 2.41 -4.02
C ARG A 166 -23.46 3.06 -4.49
N ARG A 167 -23.42 3.91 -5.52
CA ARG A 167 -24.60 4.60 -6.07
C ARG A 167 -25.30 3.83 -7.18
N VAL A 168 -24.56 2.99 -7.91
CA VAL A 168 -25.03 2.30 -9.11
C VAL A 168 -25.58 0.92 -8.79
N LEU A 169 -25.08 0.29 -7.73
CA LEU A 169 -25.60 -0.98 -7.20
C LEU A 169 -26.78 -0.70 -6.27
N SER A 170 -27.78 -1.57 -6.31
CA SER A 170 -28.77 -1.70 -5.24
C SER A 170 -28.10 -2.14 -3.93
N GLU A 171 -28.79 -1.96 -2.80
CA GLU A 171 -28.26 -2.38 -1.49
C GLU A 171 -27.95 -3.88 -1.44
N GLU A 172 -28.77 -4.73 -2.06
CA GLU A 172 -28.55 -6.18 -2.14
C GLU A 172 -27.32 -6.53 -2.99
N GLU A 173 -27.18 -5.91 -4.17
CA GLU A 173 -26.00 -6.09 -5.03
C GLU A 173 -24.73 -5.60 -4.33
N TYR A 174 -24.80 -4.46 -3.64
CA TYR A 174 -23.66 -3.92 -2.90
C TYR A 174 -23.26 -4.84 -1.74
N ALA A 175 -24.21 -5.41 -1.02
CA ALA A 175 -23.94 -6.40 0.02
C ALA A 175 -23.28 -7.67 -0.55
N ARG A 176 -23.75 -8.18 -1.71
CA ARG A 176 -23.11 -9.31 -2.41
C ARG A 176 -21.67 -8.97 -2.84
N TYR A 177 -21.46 -7.79 -3.40
CA TYR A 177 -20.13 -7.30 -3.78
C TYR A 177 -19.17 -7.24 -2.58
N GLN A 178 -19.61 -6.64 -1.47
CA GLN A 178 -18.81 -6.55 -0.25
C GLN A 178 -18.46 -7.92 0.32
N LYS A 179 -19.43 -8.85 0.36
CA LYS A 179 -19.19 -10.23 0.75
C LYS A 179 -18.15 -10.90 -0.16
N GLY A 180 -18.25 -10.72 -1.47
CA GLY A 180 -17.27 -11.25 -2.42
C GLY A 180 -15.84 -10.73 -2.19
N ILE A 181 -15.68 -9.44 -1.86
CA ILE A 181 -14.38 -8.87 -1.46
C ILE A 181 -13.88 -9.52 -0.17
N GLN A 182 -14.74 -9.62 0.85
CA GLN A 182 -14.37 -10.23 2.13
C GLN A 182 -13.95 -11.69 1.96
N ASP A 183 -14.68 -12.47 1.18
CA ASP A 183 -14.37 -13.87 0.89
C ASP A 183 -13.02 -14.01 0.15
N LYS A 184 -12.77 -13.16 -0.86
CA LYS A 184 -11.48 -13.10 -1.57
C LYS A 184 -10.33 -12.75 -0.64
N ASN A 185 -10.50 -11.73 0.21
CA ASN A 185 -9.47 -11.30 1.16
C ASN A 185 -9.21 -12.40 2.19
N ARG A 186 -10.26 -13.05 2.70
CA ARG A 186 -10.14 -14.17 3.64
C ARG A 186 -9.40 -15.35 3.02
N PHE A 187 -9.72 -15.71 1.77
CA PHE A 187 -9.01 -16.76 1.04
C PHE A 187 -7.54 -16.41 0.83
N ARG A 188 -7.24 -15.19 0.36
CA ARG A 188 -5.87 -14.72 0.16
C ARG A 188 -5.09 -14.70 1.47
N TYR A 189 -5.70 -14.26 2.55
CA TYR A 189 -5.08 -14.24 3.86
C TYR A 189 -4.73 -15.64 4.36
N ARG A 190 -5.66 -16.59 4.24
CA ARG A 190 -5.39 -18.01 4.53
C ARG A 190 -4.18 -18.54 3.76
N ALA A 191 -4.14 -18.30 2.44
CA ALA A 191 -3.01 -18.74 1.61
C ALA A 191 -1.67 -18.13 2.05
N LYS A 192 -1.68 -16.87 2.52
CA LYS A 192 -0.48 -16.22 3.08
C LYS A 192 -0.06 -16.80 4.41
N ILE A 193 -1.01 -17.12 5.29
CA ILE A 193 -0.73 -17.83 6.54
C ILE A 193 -0.13 -19.20 6.24
N GLU A 194 -0.72 -19.97 5.34
CA GLU A 194 -0.21 -21.29 4.95
C GLU A 194 1.22 -21.20 4.42
N LEU A 195 1.54 -20.18 3.61
CA LEU A 195 2.91 -19.93 3.13
C LEU A 195 3.89 -19.61 4.28
N VAL A 196 3.50 -18.73 5.21
CA VAL A 196 4.35 -18.39 6.38
C VAL A 196 4.55 -19.61 7.27
N VAL A 197 3.50 -20.41 7.51
CA VAL A 197 3.60 -21.64 8.31
C VAL A 197 4.52 -22.65 7.64
N ALA A 198 4.49 -22.77 6.31
CA ALA A 198 5.44 -23.61 5.58
C ALA A 198 6.90 -23.13 5.70
N GLN A 199 7.13 -21.81 5.74
CA GLN A 199 8.47 -21.25 5.99
C GLN A 199 8.95 -21.49 7.42
N LEU A 200 8.06 -21.35 8.42
CA LEU A 200 8.36 -21.67 9.82
C LEU A 200 8.64 -23.16 10.01
N ASP A 201 7.93 -24.03 9.30
CA ASP A 201 8.12 -25.48 9.33
C ASP A 201 9.55 -25.88 8.95
N GLN A 202 10.15 -25.21 7.95
CA GLN A 202 11.54 -25.46 7.55
C GLN A 202 12.56 -25.21 8.68
N MET A 203 12.24 -24.30 9.61
CA MET A 203 13.12 -23.96 10.73
C MET A 203 12.81 -24.76 12.01
N VAL A 204 11.53 -25.05 12.25
CA VAL A 204 11.06 -25.62 13.52
C VAL A 204 10.78 -27.12 13.44
N GLY A 205 10.44 -27.64 12.26
CA GLY A 205 10.07 -29.03 12.03
C GLY A 205 8.71 -29.39 12.62
N PHE A 206 7.64 -28.81 12.08
CA PHE A 206 6.26 -29.07 12.47
C PHE A 206 5.74 -30.39 11.90
N ARG A 207 4.87 -31.06 12.66
CA ARG A 207 4.00 -32.12 12.15
C ARG A 207 2.85 -31.52 11.31
N ASP A 208 2.31 -32.32 10.40
CA ASP A 208 1.13 -31.97 9.60
C ASP A 208 -0.03 -31.42 10.43
N GLU A 209 -0.34 -32.06 11.57
CA GLU A 209 -1.41 -31.65 12.46
C GLU A 209 -1.13 -30.28 13.10
N GLN A 210 0.13 -30.03 13.50
CA GLN A 210 0.55 -28.75 14.09
C GLN A 210 0.41 -27.63 13.07
N ARG A 211 0.80 -27.85 11.81
CA ARG A 211 0.63 -26.86 10.73
C ARG A 211 -0.84 -26.49 10.54
N ARG A 212 -1.74 -27.48 10.45
CA ARG A 212 -3.18 -27.22 10.29
C ARG A 212 -3.74 -26.44 11.47
N LYS A 213 -3.45 -26.87 12.71
CA LYS A 213 -3.91 -26.19 13.93
C LYS A 213 -3.37 -24.77 14.04
N LEU A 214 -2.11 -24.53 13.66
CA LEU A 214 -1.53 -23.19 13.65
C LEU A 214 -2.21 -22.28 12.60
N VAL A 215 -2.44 -22.78 11.39
CA VAL A 215 -3.18 -22.02 10.34
C VAL A 215 -4.58 -21.66 10.83
N GLU A 216 -5.31 -22.62 11.39
CA GLU A 216 -6.66 -22.43 11.92
C GLU A 216 -6.68 -21.42 13.06
N LEU A 217 -5.75 -21.55 14.02
CA LEU A 217 -5.64 -20.65 15.16
C LEU A 217 -5.32 -19.22 14.73
N ILE A 218 -4.38 -19.03 13.79
CA ILE A 218 -4.09 -17.70 13.26
C ILE A 218 -5.34 -17.15 12.56
N MET A 219 -5.98 -17.92 11.69
CA MET A 219 -7.20 -17.49 10.99
C MET A 219 -8.36 -17.10 11.93
N SER A 220 -8.48 -17.74 13.11
CA SER A 220 -9.56 -17.44 14.06
C SER A 220 -9.25 -16.29 15.01
N GLU A 221 -7.99 -16.07 15.34
CA GLU A 221 -7.56 -15.09 16.36
C GLU A 221 -7.14 -13.74 15.75
N THR A 222 -6.96 -13.66 14.43
CA THR A 222 -6.45 -12.45 13.77
C THR A 222 -7.48 -11.83 12.83
N GLN A 223 -7.28 -10.54 12.53
CA GLN A 223 -8.11 -9.80 11.58
C GLN A 223 -7.58 -9.98 10.16
N THR A 224 -8.48 -10.21 9.20
CA THR A 224 -8.12 -10.24 7.79
C THR A 224 -7.60 -8.85 7.37
N PRO A 225 -6.39 -8.76 6.80
CA PRO A 225 -5.83 -7.49 6.33
C PRO A 225 -6.71 -6.84 5.25
N THR A 226 -6.76 -5.52 5.25
CA THR A 226 -7.41 -4.75 4.18
C THR A 226 -6.55 -4.67 2.92
N ARG A 227 -5.24 -4.91 3.06
CA ARG A 227 -4.24 -4.84 1.99
C ARG A 227 -3.24 -5.98 2.11
N PHE A 228 -2.69 -6.35 0.96
CA PHE A 228 -1.70 -7.42 0.82
C PHE A 228 -0.56 -6.95 -0.09
N GLY A 229 0.66 -7.40 0.15
CA GLY A 229 1.85 -6.96 -0.55
C GLY A 229 3.14 -7.64 -0.11
N GLN A 230 4.27 -6.98 -0.33
CA GLN A 230 5.60 -7.55 -0.03
C GLN A 230 5.85 -7.82 1.46
N TYR A 231 5.09 -7.19 2.35
CA TYR A 231 5.21 -7.33 3.80
C TYR A 231 4.18 -8.31 4.41
N ASP A 232 3.54 -9.14 3.58
CA ASP A 232 2.55 -10.14 4.05
C ASP A 232 3.16 -11.07 5.11
N TYR A 233 4.44 -11.47 4.96
CA TYR A 233 5.13 -12.28 5.96
C TYR A 233 5.21 -11.58 7.32
N CYS A 234 5.67 -10.33 7.32
CA CYS A 234 5.82 -9.53 8.53
C CYS A 234 4.47 -9.33 9.22
N LEU A 235 3.42 -9.08 8.45
CA LEU A 235 2.07 -8.92 8.95
C LEU A 235 1.55 -10.18 9.63
N VAL A 236 1.66 -11.34 8.98
CA VAL A 236 1.22 -12.62 9.55
C VAL A 236 2.00 -12.92 10.82
N MET A 237 3.33 -12.75 10.82
CA MET A 237 4.16 -12.99 12.00
C MET A 237 3.84 -12.03 13.16
N TYR A 238 3.64 -10.75 12.87
CA TYR A 238 3.20 -9.77 13.87
C TYR A 238 1.86 -10.18 14.47
N GLN A 239 0.86 -10.50 13.64
CA GLN A 239 -0.48 -10.90 14.10
C GLN A 239 -0.46 -12.22 14.87
N ALA A 240 0.29 -13.23 14.42
CA ALA A 240 0.51 -14.47 15.16
C ALA A 240 1.19 -14.22 16.50
N GLY A 241 2.11 -13.25 16.56
CA GLY A 241 2.69 -12.77 17.79
C GLY A 241 1.64 -12.19 18.74
N GLN A 242 0.59 -11.53 18.26
CA GLN A 242 -0.44 -10.99 19.16
C GLN A 242 -1.35 -12.06 19.79
N ILE A 243 -1.28 -13.32 19.34
CA ILE A 243 -2.07 -14.42 19.91
C ILE A 243 -1.53 -14.76 21.30
N ALA A 244 -2.44 -14.97 22.26
CA ALA A 244 -2.09 -15.35 23.62
C ALA A 244 -1.25 -16.63 23.67
N GLU A 245 -0.15 -16.62 24.42
CA GLU A 245 0.77 -17.76 24.55
C GLU A 245 0.05 -19.04 24.99
N ALA A 246 -0.94 -18.92 25.89
CA ALA A 246 -1.74 -20.04 26.38
C ALA A 246 -2.51 -20.80 25.26
N LYS A 247 -2.79 -20.15 24.12
CA LYS A 247 -3.43 -20.79 22.96
C LYS A 247 -2.40 -21.40 21.99
N LEU A 248 -1.25 -20.76 21.83
CA LEU A 248 -0.20 -21.21 20.90
C LEU A 248 0.64 -22.34 21.47
N LYS A 249 1.15 -22.18 22.70
CA LYS A 249 2.12 -23.11 23.30
C LYS A 249 1.65 -24.57 23.32
N PRO A 250 0.38 -24.90 23.63
CA PRO A 250 -0.09 -26.29 23.64
C PRO A 250 -0.04 -27.01 22.28
N LEU A 251 0.14 -26.28 21.17
CA LEU A 251 0.27 -26.87 19.84
C LEU A 251 1.68 -27.44 19.59
N PHE A 252 2.66 -27.12 20.43
CA PHE A 252 4.07 -27.36 20.17
C PHE A 252 4.76 -28.07 21.34
N GLU A 253 5.82 -28.80 21.02
CA GLU A 253 6.76 -29.29 22.03
C GLU A 253 7.64 -28.15 22.54
N ASP A 254 8.21 -28.26 23.74
CA ASP A 254 8.97 -27.16 24.37
C ASP A 254 10.10 -26.62 23.49
N ARG A 255 10.81 -27.51 22.78
CA ARG A 255 11.87 -27.10 21.83
C ARG A 255 11.31 -26.32 20.64
N GLN A 256 10.22 -26.79 20.05
CA GLN A 256 9.56 -26.11 18.93
C GLN A 256 9.02 -24.76 19.38
N TRP A 257 8.39 -24.70 20.55
CA TRP A 257 7.88 -23.48 21.16
C TRP A 257 8.99 -22.45 21.41
N ALA A 258 10.12 -22.86 21.98
CA ALA A 258 11.24 -21.95 22.23
C ALA A 258 11.75 -21.28 20.94
N LEU A 259 11.84 -22.03 19.84
CA LEU A 259 12.25 -21.50 18.53
C LEU A 259 11.19 -20.56 17.94
N LEU A 260 9.92 -20.98 17.93
CA LEU A 260 8.82 -20.18 17.40
C LEU A 260 8.63 -18.89 18.20
N ASN A 261 8.62 -18.97 19.53
CA ASN A 261 8.43 -17.81 20.41
C ASN A 261 9.54 -16.78 20.23
N ARG A 262 10.79 -17.21 19.98
CA ARG A 262 11.88 -16.29 19.62
C ARG A 262 11.56 -15.50 18.35
N GLN A 263 11.07 -16.16 17.29
CA GLN A 263 10.68 -15.50 16.04
C GLN A 263 9.49 -14.56 16.24
N LEU A 264 8.47 -14.99 16.98
CA LEU A 264 7.29 -14.15 17.26
C LEU A 264 7.66 -12.91 18.08
N ASN A 265 8.54 -13.04 19.09
CA ASN A 265 8.98 -11.92 19.92
C ASN A 265 9.77 -10.87 19.13
N GLN A 266 10.57 -11.27 18.14
CA GLN A 266 11.24 -10.33 17.24
C GLN A 266 10.23 -9.48 16.44
N MET A 267 9.08 -10.06 16.10
CA MET A 267 8.06 -9.42 15.27
C MET A 267 7.02 -8.64 16.09
N ARG A 268 6.95 -8.83 17.41
CA ARG A 268 6.04 -8.12 18.34
C ARG A 268 6.43 -6.66 18.62
N GLY A 269 7.63 -6.24 18.24
CA GLY A 269 8.14 -4.91 18.57
C GLY A 269 7.21 -3.77 18.13
N MET A 270 7.14 -2.70 18.93
CA MET A 270 6.34 -1.51 18.65
C MET A 270 6.68 -0.89 17.28
N GLU A 271 7.95 -0.96 16.89
CA GLU A 271 8.43 -0.48 15.59
C GLU A 271 7.79 -1.22 14.42
N MET A 272 7.60 -2.55 14.53
CA MET A 272 6.97 -3.35 13.48
C MET A 272 5.49 -2.98 13.30
N GLU A 273 4.78 -2.76 14.40
CA GLU A 273 3.39 -2.30 14.35
C GLU A 273 3.27 -0.93 13.68
N GLN A 274 4.08 0.04 14.12
CA GLN A 274 4.09 1.39 13.53
C GLN A 274 4.45 1.34 12.06
N PHE A 275 5.45 0.53 11.70
CA PHE A 275 5.83 0.29 10.31
C PHE A 275 4.65 -0.25 9.49
N LEU A 276 4.00 -1.33 9.93
CA LEU A 276 2.86 -1.93 9.22
C LEU A 276 1.67 -0.98 9.10
N ARG A 277 1.42 -0.13 10.12
CA ARG A 277 0.39 0.93 10.07
C ARG A 277 0.75 2.02 9.06
N ASN A 278 2.00 2.50 9.07
CA ASN A 278 2.48 3.52 8.12
C ASN A 278 2.43 3.03 6.67
N GLN A 279 2.65 1.73 6.47
CA GLN A 279 2.50 1.07 5.17
C GLN A 279 1.03 0.73 4.82
N GLY A 280 0.09 0.94 5.74
CA GLY A 280 -1.35 0.74 5.53
C GLY A 280 -1.83 -0.72 5.55
N PHE A 281 -1.05 -1.64 6.12
CA PHE A 281 -1.45 -3.04 6.31
C PHE A 281 -2.35 -3.24 7.53
N LEU A 282 -2.14 -2.42 8.55
CA LEU A 282 -2.97 -2.35 9.73
C LEU A 282 -3.87 -1.12 9.65
N ALA A 283 -5.09 -1.22 10.16
CA ALA A 283 -5.96 -0.05 10.31
C ALA A 283 -5.22 1.04 11.11
N PRO A 284 -5.46 2.34 10.89
CA PRO A 284 -4.93 3.36 11.78
C PRO A 284 -5.42 3.09 13.20
N LEU A 285 -4.57 3.36 14.21
CA LEU A 285 -5.05 3.38 15.58
C LEU A 285 -6.25 4.31 15.61
N LYS A 286 -7.36 3.86 16.21
CA LYS A 286 -8.46 4.77 16.52
C LYS A 286 -7.86 5.80 17.45
N VAL A 287 -7.48 6.96 16.90
CA VAL A 287 -7.12 8.12 17.70
C VAL A 287 -8.40 8.40 18.46
N VAL A 288 -8.43 7.98 19.72
CA VAL A 288 -9.44 8.42 20.65
C VAL A 288 -9.13 9.90 20.79
N HIS A 289 -9.73 10.70 19.91
CA HIS A 289 -9.69 12.13 20.08
C HIS A 289 -10.24 12.33 21.49
N PRO A 290 -9.45 12.93 22.41
CA PRO A 290 -9.97 13.25 23.72
C PRO A 290 -11.28 13.97 23.45
N PRO A 291 -12.39 13.56 24.11
CA PRO A 291 -13.73 14.03 23.79
C PRO A 291 -13.59 15.52 23.59
N ARG A 292 -13.76 15.97 22.33
CA ARG A 292 -13.50 17.35 21.92
C ARG A 292 -14.19 18.14 23.01
N ARG A 293 -13.42 18.79 23.92
CA ARG A 293 -14.01 19.50 25.05
C ARG A 293 -15.00 20.39 24.33
N ARG A 294 -16.28 20.03 24.39
CA ARG A 294 -17.35 20.91 23.99
C ARG A 294 -16.98 22.04 24.90
N ALA A 295 -16.49 23.14 24.33
CA ALA A 295 -16.38 24.36 25.10
C ALA A 295 -17.77 24.40 25.71
N VAL A 296 -17.84 24.10 27.01
CA VAL A 296 -19.00 24.45 27.80
C VAL A 296 -19.06 25.90 27.40
N ALA A 297 -20.10 26.26 26.65
CA ALA A 297 -20.40 27.64 26.48
C ALA A 297 -20.47 28.09 27.94
N GLU A 298 -19.38 28.69 28.44
CA GLU A 298 -19.50 29.71 29.45
C GLU A 298 -20.62 30.53 28.87
N GLU A 299 -21.80 30.37 29.47
CA GLU A 299 -22.89 31.30 29.33
C GLU A 299 -22.25 32.63 29.67
N ARG A 300 -21.72 33.29 28.64
CA ARG A 300 -21.33 34.67 28.75
C ARG A 300 -22.67 35.33 29.07
N PRO A 301 -22.82 35.88 30.29
CA PRO A 301 -24.06 36.53 30.66
C PRO A 301 -24.41 37.52 29.55
N ALA A 302 -25.67 37.53 29.13
CA ALA A 302 -26.17 38.22 27.95
C ALA A 302 -26.06 39.76 28.01
N GLU A 303 -25.28 40.32 28.94
CA GLU A 303 -25.23 41.75 29.25
C GLU A 303 -24.10 42.51 28.54
N VAL A 304 -23.19 41.86 27.79
CA VAL A 304 -22.02 42.55 27.21
C VAL A 304 -22.21 42.99 25.74
N PHE A 305 -23.39 42.80 25.15
CA PHE A 305 -23.72 43.30 23.80
C PHE A 305 -24.75 44.45 23.81
N ALA A 306 -24.66 45.34 24.80
CA ALA A 306 -25.21 46.68 24.61
C ALA A 306 -24.46 47.34 23.44
N ALA A 307 -25.20 47.74 22.41
CA ALA A 307 -24.66 48.48 21.28
C ALA A 307 -23.94 49.74 21.79
N PRO A 308 -22.70 50.03 21.33
CA PRO A 308 -22.10 51.32 21.60
C PRO A 308 -22.98 52.40 20.97
N ALA A 309 -23.38 53.37 21.78
CA ALA A 309 -24.09 54.56 21.33
C ALA A 309 -23.32 55.22 20.16
N ASP A 310 -24.08 55.68 19.16
CA ASP A 310 -23.60 56.34 17.95
C ASP A 310 -22.52 57.40 18.24
N VAL A 311 -21.27 57.07 17.91
CA VAL A 311 -20.20 58.06 17.81
C VAL A 311 -20.26 58.65 16.41
N GLU A 312 -20.97 59.77 16.31
CA GLU A 312 -21.04 60.68 15.17
C GLU A 312 -19.61 61.06 14.70
N LYS A 313 -19.07 60.34 13.71
CA LYS A 313 -17.82 60.72 13.05
C LYS A 313 -18.09 61.84 12.07
N LYS A 314 -17.83 63.07 12.53
CA LYS A 314 -17.74 64.29 11.72
C LYS A 314 -16.64 64.11 10.67
N VAL A 315 -17.03 63.90 9.40
CA VAL A 315 -16.12 63.85 8.25
C VAL A 315 -15.70 65.28 7.89
N PRO A 316 -14.41 65.64 7.92
CA PRO A 316 -13.96 66.93 7.42
C PRO A 316 -13.99 66.93 5.88
N VAL A 317 -14.78 67.85 5.33
CA VAL A 317 -14.83 68.17 3.90
C VAL A 317 -13.49 68.80 3.50
N SER A 318 -12.69 68.08 2.72
CA SER A 318 -11.46 68.59 2.12
C SER A 318 -11.76 69.29 0.79
N GLU A 319 -11.37 70.56 0.70
CA GLU A 319 -11.47 71.46 -0.46
C GLU A 319 -10.71 70.94 -1.70
N PRO A 320 -11.19 71.24 -2.93
CA PRO A 320 -10.47 70.97 -4.15
C PRO A 320 -9.69 72.21 -4.63
N GLY A 321 -8.36 72.12 -4.71
CA GLY A 321 -7.60 73.14 -5.42
C GLY A 321 -6.10 72.95 -5.40
N GLN A 322 -5.53 72.43 -6.49
CA GLN A 322 -4.47 73.12 -7.25
C GLN A 322 -3.98 72.27 -8.43
N LYS A 323 -4.08 72.85 -9.63
CA LYS A 323 -3.40 72.38 -10.84
C LYS A 323 -1.95 72.86 -10.83
N PRO A 324 -0.97 72.05 -11.24
CA PRO A 324 0.37 72.54 -11.52
C PRO A 324 0.45 73.15 -12.93
N LYS A 325 1.02 74.35 -13.01
CA LYS A 325 1.83 74.84 -14.14
C LYS A 325 3.27 74.36 -13.85
N SER A 326 4.04 73.83 -14.78
CA SER A 326 4.61 74.53 -15.95
C SER A 326 5.17 73.51 -16.92
#